data_AF-A0A0F6WA24-F1
#
_entry.id   AF-A0A0F6WA24-F1
#
_cell.length_a   1.000
_cell.length_b   1.000
_cell.length_c   1.000
_cell.angle_alpha   90.00
_cell.angle_beta   90.00
_cell.angle_gamma   90.00
#
_symmetry.space_group_name_H-M   'P 1'
#
loop_
_entity.id
_entity.type
_entity.pdbx_description
1 polymer ?
#
loop_
_entity_poly.entity_id
_entity_poly.type
_entity_poly.pdbx_seq_one_letter_code
_entity_poly.pdbx_strand_id
1 'polypeptide(L)'
;MSLVACGGDDGGDDTMDPVTRSYVVSTISIPMTTSRHNDPAPGFNLDGVDSDGSATGATCVERSPDYTSQNDPGESGVDNALGGLVDTIGSLLGDGDIDSTLAEQITEGSLLIMMQVRDINSYTNDSSVQVQLYLGSVPGGGAPMVSGSTLAPGQTFDGMAIGGVQTGSIVNGRLRVETELLTIAINTGDVALDLNIRDAQVRANITPTALANGAIGGSVRVEEVAEAAEEIMAGLGGTVLDILGNIADLEPTADDPLTCESLSVGILFSGVEATVSGS
;
A
#
# COMPACT_ATOMS: atom_id res chain seq x y z
N MET A 1 57.40 2.59 -24.00
CA MET A 1 56.64 1.66 -23.15
C MET A 1 56.81 2.12 -21.70
N SER A 2 55.81 2.81 -21.17
CA SER A 2 55.66 3.04 -19.73
C SER A 2 54.16 2.99 -19.48
N LEU A 3 53.76 2.04 -18.63
CA LEU A 3 52.37 1.71 -18.33
C LEU A 3 51.69 2.87 -17.61
N VAL A 4 50.50 3.21 -18.11
CA VAL A 4 49.50 4.04 -17.41
C VAL A 4 48.89 3.18 -16.31
N ALA A 5 48.93 3.66 -15.07
CA ALA A 5 48.19 3.09 -13.96
C ALA A 5 46.71 3.50 -14.12
N CYS A 6 45.84 2.53 -14.35
CA CYS A 6 44.40 2.70 -14.13
C CYS A 6 44.18 2.76 -12.61
N GLY A 7 43.82 3.93 -12.11
CA GLY A 7 43.23 4.05 -10.77
C GLY A 7 41.92 3.29 -10.76
N GLY A 8 41.81 2.35 -9.82
CA GLY A 8 40.55 1.67 -9.51
C GLY A 8 39.54 2.70 -9.05
N ASP A 9 38.39 2.69 -9.73
CA ASP A 9 37.17 3.33 -9.28
C ASP A 9 36.62 2.45 -8.14
N ASP A 10 37.06 2.74 -6.92
CA ASP A 10 36.52 2.10 -5.72
C ASP A 10 35.10 2.66 -5.52
N GLY A 11 34.12 2.03 -6.18
CA GLY A 11 32.71 2.19 -5.88
C GLY A 11 32.47 1.77 -4.44
N GLY A 12 32.65 2.72 -3.52
CA GLY A 12 32.45 2.53 -2.09
C GLY A 12 31.01 2.10 -1.86
N ASP A 13 30.84 0.84 -1.51
CA ASP A 13 29.63 0.31 -0.92
C ASP A 13 29.34 1.15 0.33
N ASP A 14 28.29 1.97 0.25
CA ASP A 14 27.88 2.96 1.25
C ASP A 14 27.28 2.24 2.47
N THR A 15 28.14 1.43 3.08
CA THR A 15 27.84 0.48 4.15
C THR A 15 28.06 1.17 5.48
N MET A 16 26.97 1.26 6.23
CA MET A 16 26.94 1.80 7.58
C MET A 16 26.72 0.68 8.61
N ASP A 17 27.02 0.98 9.87
CA ASP A 17 26.61 0.14 10.99
C ASP A 17 25.07 -0.04 10.94
N PRO A 18 24.54 -1.24 11.23
CA PRO A 18 23.11 -1.50 11.17
C PRO A 18 22.32 -0.51 12.02
N VAL A 19 21.35 0.17 11.42
CA VAL A 19 20.44 1.06 12.15
C VAL A 19 19.00 0.57 12.07
N THR A 20 18.23 0.95 13.08
CA THR A 20 16.78 0.88 13.05
C THR A 20 16.21 2.28 12.81
N ARG A 21 15.20 2.36 11.96
CA ARG A 21 14.36 3.55 11.75
C ARG A 21 12.90 3.19 11.88
N SER A 22 12.12 4.13 12.41
CA SER A 22 10.67 4.04 12.40
C SER A 22 10.11 5.25 11.69
N TYR A 23 9.02 5.03 10.98
CA TYR A 23 8.30 6.06 10.23
C TYR A 23 6.82 5.94 10.59
N VAL A 24 6.14 7.08 10.69
CA VAL A 24 4.68 7.12 10.77
C VAL A 24 4.14 7.59 9.42
N VAL A 25 3.12 6.90 8.92
CA VAL A 25 2.41 7.29 7.70
C VAL A 25 1.73 8.64 7.95
N SER A 26 2.08 9.64 7.15
CA SER A 26 1.60 11.01 7.27
C SER A 26 0.55 11.37 6.22
N THR A 27 0.48 10.60 5.13
CA THR A 27 -0.53 10.74 4.09
C THR A 27 -0.88 9.36 3.53
N ILE A 28 -2.16 9.13 3.28
CA ILE A 28 -2.68 8.01 2.49
C ILE A 28 -3.54 8.61 1.39
N SER A 29 -3.44 8.09 0.17
CA SER A 29 -4.30 8.50 -0.93
C SER A 29 -4.75 7.28 -1.72
N ILE A 30 -6.03 7.26 -2.05
CA ILE A 30 -6.67 6.26 -2.90
C ILE A 30 -7.06 6.99 -4.18
N PRO A 31 -6.13 7.14 -5.14
CA PRO A 31 -6.43 7.87 -6.35
C PRO A 31 -7.52 7.12 -7.13
N MET A 32 -8.48 7.88 -7.64
CA MET A 32 -9.40 7.39 -8.65
C MET A 32 -8.60 6.98 -9.88
N THR A 33 -8.75 5.73 -10.30
CA THR A 33 -8.18 5.27 -11.56
C THR A 33 -9.14 5.62 -12.68
N THR A 34 -8.62 6.19 -13.76
CA THR A 34 -9.41 6.34 -14.98
C THR A 34 -9.63 4.95 -15.57
N SER A 35 -10.75 4.66 -16.22
CA SER A 35 -10.94 3.35 -16.89
C SER A 35 -10.13 3.22 -18.19
N ARG A 36 -8.97 3.89 -18.29
CA ARG A 36 -8.15 3.98 -19.50
C ARG A 36 -6.82 3.28 -19.28
N HIS A 37 -6.56 2.32 -20.16
CA HIS A 37 -5.28 1.62 -20.22
C HIS A 37 -4.09 2.61 -20.31
N ASN A 38 -3.00 2.28 -19.62
CA ASN A 38 -1.76 3.06 -19.46
C ASN A 38 -1.85 4.38 -18.69
N ASP A 39 -3.02 4.79 -18.20
CA ASP A 39 -3.05 5.92 -17.27
C ASP A 39 -2.28 5.54 -15.98
N PRO A 40 -1.63 6.50 -15.29
CA PRO A 40 -0.87 6.17 -14.08
C PRO A 40 -1.78 5.77 -12.94
N ALA A 41 -1.48 4.65 -12.28
CA ALA A 41 -2.15 4.22 -11.05
C ALA A 41 -1.14 3.69 -10.02
N PRO A 42 -1.45 3.76 -8.71
CA PRO A 42 -0.73 2.98 -7.72
C PRO A 42 -1.16 1.52 -7.82
N GLY A 43 -0.31 0.63 -7.32
CA GLY A 43 -0.54 -0.81 -7.39
C GLY A 43 0.67 -1.51 -7.98
N PHE A 44 0.47 -2.77 -8.33
CA PHE A 44 1.48 -3.66 -8.87
C PHE A 44 0.87 -4.52 -9.96
N ASN A 45 1.73 -5.09 -10.80
CA ASN A 45 1.32 -6.17 -11.69
C ASN A 45 1.24 -7.46 -10.86
N LEU A 46 0.03 -7.93 -10.61
CA LEU A 46 -0.32 -9.05 -9.73
C LEU A 46 -0.67 -10.31 -10.54
N ASP A 47 -1.11 -10.16 -11.78
CA ASP A 47 -1.55 -11.24 -12.66
C ASP A 47 -0.51 -11.66 -13.72
N GLY A 48 0.53 -10.84 -13.94
CA GLY A 48 1.56 -11.01 -14.95
C GLY A 48 1.13 -10.59 -16.37
N VAL A 49 0.01 -9.89 -16.52
CA VAL A 49 -0.56 -9.47 -17.81
C VAL A 49 -0.43 -7.95 -17.96
N ASP A 50 -0.49 -7.47 -19.20
CA ASP A 50 -0.58 -6.05 -19.54
C ASP A 50 -1.72 -5.92 -20.56
N SER A 51 -2.93 -5.82 -20.02
CA SER A 51 -4.22 -5.85 -20.69
C SER A 51 -4.67 -4.44 -21.07
N ASP A 52 -5.12 -4.28 -22.32
CA ASP A 52 -5.79 -3.05 -22.77
C ASP A 52 -7.32 -3.13 -22.64
N GLY A 53 -7.85 -4.24 -22.10
CA GLY A 53 -9.28 -4.51 -21.93
C GLY A 53 -10.03 -4.83 -23.24
N SER A 54 -9.35 -4.98 -24.38
CA SER A 54 -9.99 -5.16 -25.69
C SER A 54 -10.06 -6.61 -26.18
N ALA A 55 -9.48 -7.54 -25.44
CA ALA A 55 -9.34 -8.93 -25.85
C ALA A 55 -10.71 -9.64 -26.01
N THR A 56 -10.92 -10.29 -27.16
CA THR A 56 -12.14 -11.04 -27.44
C THR A 56 -12.06 -12.47 -26.91
N GLY A 57 -13.04 -12.89 -26.10
CA GLY A 57 -13.02 -14.22 -25.46
C GLY A 57 -12.08 -14.31 -24.25
N ALA A 58 -11.63 -13.16 -23.75
CA ALA A 58 -10.74 -13.02 -22.63
C ALA A 58 -11.45 -13.22 -21.28
N THR A 59 -10.66 -13.58 -20.28
CA THR A 59 -11.04 -13.71 -18.87
C THR A 59 -11.44 -12.34 -18.26
N CYS A 60 -11.95 -12.32 -17.03
CA CYS A 60 -12.19 -11.05 -16.30
C CYS A 60 -10.92 -10.21 -16.19
N VAL A 61 -9.78 -10.85 -15.90
CA VAL A 61 -8.44 -10.26 -15.86
C VAL A 61 -8.12 -9.48 -17.14
N GLU A 62 -8.18 -10.15 -18.29
CA GLU A 62 -7.84 -9.56 -19.60
C GLU A 62 -8.90 -8.56 -20.15
N ARG A 63 -10.01 -8.37 -19.44
CA ARG A 63 -11.04 -7.36 -19.77
C ARG A 63 -10.90 -6.10 -18.94
N SER A 64 -10.25 -6.19 -17.80
CA SER A 64 -9.84 -5.04 -17.02
C SER A 64 -8.66 -4.37 -17.73
N PRO A 65 -8.69 -3.04 -17.93
CA PRO A 65 -7.57 -2.32 -18.50
C PRO A 65 -6.51 -2.07 -17.42
N ASP A 66 -5.25 -2.36 -17.75
CA ASP A 66 -4.14 -2.21 -16.82
C ASP A 66 -3.48 -0.83 -16.96
N TYR A 67 -2.75 -0.48 -15.91
CA TYR A 67 -2.17 0.84 -15.72
C TYR A 67 -0.66 0.83 -15.88
N THR A 68 -0.09 2.03 -15.96
CA THR A 68 1.34 2.21 -15.72
C THR A 68 1.58 2.55 -14.26
N SER A 69 2.69 2.09 -13.70
CA SER A 69 2.99 2.40 -12.30
C SER A 69 3.25 3.89 -12.11
N GLN A 70 2.49 4.49 -11.19
CA GLN A 70 2.71 5.86 -10.75
C GLN A 70 4.00 6.01 -9.92
N ASN A 71 4.49 4.93 -9.30
CA ASN A 71 5.58 4.97 -8.32
C ASN A 71 6.86 4.30 -8.82
N ASP A 72 6.77 3.44 -9.83
CA ASP A 72 7.90 2.72 -10.43
C ASP A 72 7.94 2.95 -11.95
N PRO A 73 8.62 4.03 -12.42
CA PRO A 73 8.65 4.36 -13.84
C PRO A 73 9.18 3.21 -14.70
N GLY A 74 8.38 2.81 -15.70
CA GLY A 74 8.72 1.73 -16.62
C GLY A 74 8.07 0.38 -16.30
N GLU A 75 7.38 0.27 -15.16
CA GLU A 75 6.51 -0.87 -14.86
C GLU A 75 5.12 -0.65 -15.53
N SER A 76 4.65 -1.65 -16.27
CA SER A 76 3.31 -1.71 -16.90
C SER A 76 2.53 -2.93 -16.43
N GLY A 77 1.26 -3.02 -16.82
CA GLY A 77 0.37 -4.06 -16.32
C GLY A 77 0.01 -3.87 -14.84
N VAL A 78 -0.06 -2.64 -14.34
CA VAL A 78 -0.42 -2.41 -12.94
C VAL A 78 -1.92 -2.63 -12.76
N ASP A 79 -2.27 -3.52 -11.83
CA ASP A 79 -3.64 -3.79 -11.42
C ASP A 79 -4.08 -2.84 -10.31
N ASN A 80 -5.21 -2.15 -10.52
CA ASN A 80 -5.88 -1.41 -9.45
C ASN A 80 -7.38 -1.17 -9.74
N ALA A 81 -8.21 -2.10 -9.30
CA ALA A 81 -9.66 -2.05 -9.37
C ALA A 81 -10.29 -1.14 -8.30
N LEU A 82 -9.53 -0.75 -7.27
CA LEU A 82 -10.04 0.07 -6.16
C LEU A 82 -10.57 1.43 -6.63
N GLY A 83 -9.98 2.02 -7.67
CA GLY A 83 -10.47 3.28 -8.24
C GLY A 83 -11.90 3.17 -8.79
N GLY A 84 -12.23 2.07 -9.48
CA GLY A 84 -13.59 1.81 -9.96
C GLY A 84 -14.61 1.59 -8.84
N LEU A 85 -14.17 1.04 -7.71
CA LEU A 85 -14.99 0.90 -6.51
C LEU A 85 -15.30 2.26 -5.87
N VAL A 86 -14.30 3.13 -5.73
CA VAL A 86 -14.46 4.47 -5.14
C VAL A 86 -15.45 5.31 -5.97
N ASP A 87 -15.38 5.25 -7.30
CA ASP A 87 -16.34 5.95 -8.17
C ASP A 87 -17.77 5.45 -7.97
N THR A 88 -17.94 4.13 -7.87
CA THR A 88 -19.25 3.49 -7.69
C THR A 88 -19.84 3.83 -6.32
N ILE A 89 -19.04 3.76 -5.26
CA ILE A 89 -19.46 4.09 -3.89
C ILE A 89 -19.67 5.60 -3.73
N GLY A 90 -18.80 6.44 -4.26
CA GLY A 90 -18.93 7.90 -4.22
C GLY A 90 -20.22 8.39 -4.88
N SER A 91 -20.61 7.76 -5.99
CA SER A 91 -21.92 8.03 -6.62
C SER A 91 -23.12 7.63 -5.75
N LEU A 92 -22.95 6.69 -4.81
CA LEU A 92 -24.02 6.19 -3.93
C LEU A 92 -24.09 6.93 -2.59
N LEU A 93 -22.94 7.26 -1.99
CA LEU A 93 -22.83 7.84 -0.65
C LEU A 93 -22.80 9.38 -0.63
N GLY A 94 -22.76 10.01 -1.81
CA GLY A 94 -22.55 11.45 -1.93
C GLY A 94 -21.05 11.78 -1.92
N ASP A 95 -20.72 12.88 -2.61
CA ASP A 95 -19.41 13.39 -3.06
C ASP A 95 -18.37 13.66 -1.94
N GLY A 96 -18.17 12.71 -1.03
CA GLY A 96 -17.21 12.77 0.06
C GLY A 96 -15.81 12.43 -0.43
N ASP A 97 -14.86 13.33 -0.20
CA ASP A 97 -13.46 13.13 -0.51
C ASP A 97 -12.84 12.17 0.53
N ILE A 98 -12.66 10.90 0.15
CA ILE A 98 -12.08 9.85 1.00
C ILE A 98 -10.66 10.24 1.46
N ASP A 99 -9.87 10.86 0.59
CA ASP A 99 -8.51 11.30 0.92
C ASP A 99 -8.54 12.38 2.00
N SER A 100 -9.51 13.30 1.95
CA SER A 100 -9.70 14.29 3.02
C SER A 100 -10.07 13.64 4.35
N THR A 101 -10.92 12.61 4.33
CA THR A 101 -11.33 11.87 5.54
C THR A 101 -10.15 11.13 6.15
N LEU A 102 -9.34 10.45 5.33
CA LEU A 102 -8.12 9.77 5.79
C LEU A 102 -7.09 10.76 6.33
N ALA A 103 -6.92 11.91 5.68
CA ALA A 103 -6.02 12.97 6.16
C ALA A 103 -6.47 13.52 7.53
N GLU A 104 -7.78 13.73 7.72
CA GLU A 104 -8.36 14.11 9.01
C GLU A 104 -8.08 13.04 10.07
N GLN A 105 -8.34 11.76 9.78
CA GLN A 105 -8.07 10.66 10.72
C GLN A 105 -6.60 10.55 11.14
N ILE A 106 -5.67 10.75 10.20
CA ILE A 106 -4.22 10.76 10.50
C ILE A 106 -3.87 11.96 11.39
N THR A 107 -4.36 13.15 11.04
CA THR A 107 -4.04 14.39 11.80
C THR A 107 -4.73 14.47 13.16
N GLU A 108 -5.86 13.79 13.34
CA GLU A 108 -6.52 13.60 14.63
C GLU A 108 -5.92 12.45 15.45
N GLY A 109 -5.13 11.57 14.83
CA GLY A 109 -4.48 10.44 15.48
C GLY A 109 -5.37 9.21 15.66
N SER A 110 -6.53 9.16 15.00
CA SER A 110 -7.42 7.99 14.99
C SER A 110 -6.94 6.90 14.02
N LEU A 111 -6.15 7.27 13.02
CA LEU A 111 -5.44 6.34 12.13
C LEU A 111 -3.95 6.65 12.11
N LEU A 112 -3.15 5.87 12.84
CA LEU A 112 -1.69 5.97 12.82
C LEU A 112 -1.11 4.61 12.45
N ILE A 113 -0.56 4.50 11.24
CA ILE A 113 0.17 3.31 10.81
C ILE A 113 1.65 3.65 10.86
N MET A 114 2.45 2.78 11.47
CA MET A 114 3.89 2.95 11.54
C MET A 114 4.60 1.78 10.89
N MET A 115 5.77 2.07 10.33
CA MET A 115 6.68 1.10 9.75
C MET A 115 8.04 1.24 10.41
N GLN A 116 8.50 0.16 11.04
CA GLN A 116 9.87 0.04 11.53
C GLN A 116 10.69 -0.80 10.56
N VAL A 117 11.83 -0.26 10.14
CA VAL A 117 12.82 -0.94 9.31
C VAL A 117 14.08 -1.11 10.14
N ARG A 118 14.49 -2.36 10.35
CA ARG A 118 15.66 -2.75 11.15
C ARG A 118 16.75 -3.31 10.25
N ASP A 119 17.95 -3.35 10.81
CA ASP A 119 19.16 -3.86 10.15
C ASP A 119 19.47 -3.13 8.83
N ILE A 120 19.23 -1.82 8.76
CA ILE A 120 19.60 -1.02 7.59
C ILE A 120 21.10 -0.81 7.58
N ASN A 121 21.78 -1.40 6.61
CA ASN A 121 23.19 -1.27 6.32
C ASN A 121 23.46 -0.29 5.17
N SER A 122 22.47 0.02 4.32
CA SER A 122 22.57 1.09 3.31
C SER A 122 21.18 1.61 2.91
N TYR A 123 21.02 2.92 2.81
CA TYR A 123 19.79 3.50 2.24
C TYR A 123 19.75 3.42 0.72
N THR A 124 20.85 3.02 0.05
CA THR A 124 20.89 2.94 -1.41
C THR A 124 20.67 1.50 -1.88
N ASN A 125 21.48 0.56 -1.40
CA ASN A 125 21.36 -0.86 -1.75
C ASN A 125 21.60 -1.73 -0.53
N ASP A 126 20.56 -2.41 -0.07
CA ASP A 126 20.60 -3.33 1.05
C ASP A 126 19.86 -4.62 0.69
N SER A 127 20.58 -5.73 0.63
CA SER A 127 20.00 -7.01 0.24
C SER A 127 19.03 -7.59 1.26
N SER A 128 19.07 -7.14 2.52
CA SER A 128 18.22 -7.70 3.57
C SER A 128 17.98 -6.70 4.69
N VAL A 129 16.73 -6.29 4.84
CA VAL A 129 16.24 -5.54 5.99
C VAL A 129 15.05 -6.27 6.62
N GLN A 130 14.76 -5.97 7.88
CA GLN A 130 13.55 -6.47 8.54
C GLN A 130 12.53 -5.36 8.68
N VAL A 131 11.28 -5.62 8.32
CA VAL A 131 10.19 -4.65 8.38
C VAL A 131 9.09 -5.16 9.31
N GLN A 132 8.66 -4.31 10.24
CA GLN A 132 7.54 -4.57 11.13
C GLN A 132 6.57 -3.39 11.06
N LEU A 133 5.29 -3.69 10.90
CA LEU A 133 4.23 -2.68 10.96
C LEU A 133 3.66 -2.60 12.37
N TYR A 134 3.20 -1.41 12.74
CA TYR A 134 2.52 -1.16 14.00
C TYR A 134 1.27 -0.29 13.76
N LEU A 135 0.23 -0.56 14.53
CA LEU A 135 -0.84 0.40 14.75
C LEU A 135 -0.42 1.31 15.91
N GLY A 136 -0.33 2.61 15.63
CA GLY A 136 0.14 3.64 16.53
C GLY A 136 -0.99 4.30 17.33
N SER A 137 -0.64 4.88 18.46
CA SER A 137 -1.48 5.82 19.20
C SER A 137 -0.63 6.90 19.85
N VAL A 138 -1.21 8.07 20.10
CA VAL A 138 -0.50 9.18 20.76
C VAL A 138 -0.33 8.84 22.25
N PRO A 139 0.91 8.86 22.80
CA PRO A 139 1.12 8.53 24.21
C PRO A 139 0.38 9.52 25.12
N GLY A 140 -0.44 8.99 26.02
CA GLY A 140 -1.31 9.79 26.89
C GLY A 140 -2.58 10.34 26.21
N GLY A 141 -2.84 9.98 24.96
CA GLY A 141 -4.01 10.38 24.17
C GLY A 141 -3.90 11.77 23.53
N GLY A 142 -4.98 12.19 22.85
CA GLY A 142 -5.04 13.46 22.12
C GLY A 142 -4.56 13.35 20.67
N ALA A 143 -4.46 14.50 20.00
CA ALA A 143 -4.05 14.58 18.61
C ALA A 143 -2.52 14.69 18.48
N PRO A 144 -1.92 14.12 17.42
CA PRO A 144 -0.50 14.29 17.13
C PRO A 144 -0.17 15.74 16.76
N MET A 145 1.12 16.08 16.81
CA MET A 145 1.61 17.36 16.30
C MET A 145 1.58 17.35 14.77
N VAL A 146 1.10 18.44 14.19
CA VAL A 146 0.98 18.62 12.73
C VAL A 146 1.89 19.76 12.28
N SER A 147 2.55 19.59 11.14
CA SER A 147 3.30 20.62 10.41
C SER A 147 2.65 20.84 9.04
N GLY A 148 1.87 21.91 8.91
CA GLY A 148 1.05 22.15 7.72
C GLY A 148 -0.17 21.22 7.71
N SER A 149 -0.27 20.37 6.69
CA SER A 149 -1.35 19.37 6.53
C SER A 149 -0.90 17.92 6.81
N THR A 150 0.28 17.75 7.41
CA THR A 150 0.88 16.42 7.64
C THR A 150 1.49 16.34 9.03
N LEU A 151 1.69 15.12 9.53
CA LEU A 151 2.33 14.91 10.83
C LEU A 151 3.72 15.55 10.90
N ALA A 152 4.04 16.19 12.04
CA ALA A 152 5.39 16.68 12.29
C ALA A 152 6.37 15.51 12.50
N PRO A 153 7.60 15.55 11.97
CA PRO A 153 8.59 14.50 12.16
C PRO A 153 9.13 14.45 13.60
N GLY A 154 9.71 13.30 13.98
CA GLY A 154 10.42 13.10 15.24
C GLY A 154 9.52 12.84 16.45
N GLN A 155 8.22 12.61 16.23
CA GLN A 155 7.27 12.28 17.29
C GLN A 155 7.44 10.85 17.79
N THR A 156 6.99 10.60 19.03
CA THR A 156 6.93 9.26 19.63
C THR A 156 5.48 8.80 19.70
N PHE A 157 5.25 7.54 19.33
CA PHE A 157 3.93 6.91 19.33
C PHE A 157 3.99 5.56 20.02
N ASP A 158 2.97 5.23 20.80
CA ASP A 158 2.81 3.88 21.34
C ASP A 158 2.40 2.96 20.20
N GLY A 159 3.16 1.88 19.97
CA GLY A 159 2.93 0.97 18.84
C GLY A 159 2.49 -0.41 19.30
N MET A 160 1.40 -0.89 18.71
CA MET A 160 1.00 -2.31 18.75
C MET A 160 1.44 -2.97 17.45
N ALA A 161 2.34 -3.96 17.52
CA ALA A 161 2.78 -4.68 16.34
C ALA A 161 1.58 -5.36 15.65
N ILE A 162 1.48 -5.17 14.33
CA ILE A 162 0.49 -5.82 13.49
C ILE A 162 1.20 -6.75 12.50
N GLY A 163 0.74 -7.99 12.42
CA GLY A 163 1.39 -9.03 11.64
C GLY A 163 2.79 -9.43 12.16
N GLY A 164 3.45 -10.31 11.41
CA GLY A 164 4.81 -10.72 11.69
C GLY A 164 5.85 -9.80 11.05
N VAL A 165 7.10 -9.95 11.51
CA VAL A 165 8.27 -9.32 10.88
C VAL A 165 8.44 -9.89 9.48
N GLN A 166 8.53 -9.01 8.49
CA GLN A 166 8.78 -9.34 7.09
C GLN A 166 10.23 -9.07 6.72
N THR A 167 10.75 -9.84 5.75
CA THR A 167 12.05 -9.56 5.14
C THR A 167 11.84 -8.69 3.91
N GLY A 168 12.67 -7.67 3.76
CA GLY A 168 12.68 -6.80 2.59
C GLY A 168 14.08 -6.55 2.07
N SER A 169 14.17 -5.68 1.07
CA SER A 169 15.44 -5.16 0.54
C SER A 169 15.30 -3.68 0.20
N ILE A 170 16.42 -2.99 0.08
CA ILE A 170 16.49 -1.63 -0.46
C ILE A 170 17.26 -1.73 -1.77
N VAL A 171 16.68 -1.25 -2.87
CA VAL A 171 17.32 -1.26 -4.20
C VAL A 171 17.19 0.12 -4.80
N ASN A 172 18.33 0.75 -5.12
CA ASN A 172 18.40 2.11 -5.65
C ASN A 172 17.60 3.14 -4.83
N GLY A 173 17.69 3.09 -3.50
CA GLY A 173 16.97 4.02 -2.62
C GLY A 173 15.52 3.63 -2.32
N ARG A 174 15.07 2.46 -2.78
CA ARG A 174 13.67 2.03 -2.69
C ARG A 174 13.55 0.77 -1.86
N LEU A 175 12.89 0.89 -0.71
CA LEU A 175 12.46 -0.22 0.12
C LEU A 175 11.45 -1.08 -0.67
N ARG A 176 11.61 -2.39 -0.62
CA ARG A 176 10.74 -3.39 -1.23
C ARG A 176 10.47 -4.49 -0.20
N VAL A 177 9.20 -4.76 0.05
CA VAL A 177 8.74 -5.82 0.95
C VAL A 177 7.60 -6.55 0.26
N GLU A 178 7.61 -7.86 0.36
CA GLU A 178 6.56 -8.74 -0.16
C GLU A 178 6.12 -9.66 0.99
N THR A 179 4.82 -9.91 1.13
CA THR A 179 4.26 -10.83 2.11
C THR A 179 3.05 -11.52 1.53
N GLU A 180 2.85 -12.80 1.87
CA GLU A 180 1.67 -13.56 1.42
C GLU A 180 0.36 -12.95 1.93
N LEU A 181 0.39 -12.33 3.11
CA LEU A 181 -0.76 -11.69 3.72
C LEU A 181 -0.34 -10.48 4.56
N LEU A 182 -1.02 -9.37 4.34
CA LEU A 182 -0.97 -8.17 5.16
C LEU A 182 -2.39 -7.90 5.69
N THR A 183 -2.57 -8.07 7.00
CA THR A 183 -3.83 -7.75 7.68
C THR A 183 -3.74 -6.36 8.31
N ILE A 184 -4.67 -5.48 7.93
CA ILE A 184 -4.83 -4.15 8.51
C ILE A 184 -6.17 -4.12 9.26
N ALA A 185 -6.10 -4.07 10.59
CA ALA A 185 -7.29 -3.92 11.42
C ALA A 185 -7.68 -2.44 11.52
N ILE A 186 -8.79 -2.06 10.88
CA ILE A 186 -9.37 -0.73 10.92
C ILE A 186 -10.47 -0.72 11.98
N ASN A 187 -10.24 -0.03 13.09
CA ASN A 187 -11.25 0.14 14.13
C ASN A 187 -12.13 1.36 13.82
N THR A 188 -13.41 1.14 13.53
CA THR A 188 -14.40 2.20 13.28
C THR A 188 -15.24 2.52 14.52
N GLY A 189 -14.66 2.31 15.71
CA GLY A 189 -15.33 2.47 17.01
C GLY A 189 -15.96 1.18 17.49
N ASP A 190 -17.17 0.87 16.99
CA ASP A 190 -17.95 -0.29 17.47
C ASP A 190 -17.65 -1.59 16.71
N VAL A 191 -16.96 -1.50 15.57
CA VAL A 191 -16.59 -2.64 14.71
C VAL A 191 -15.09 -2.57 14.40
N ALA A 192 -14.43 -3.74 14.45
CA ALA A 192 -13.08 -3.91 13.97
C ALA A 192 -13.16 -4.60 12.60
N LEU A 193 -12.69 -3.90 11.56
CA LEU A 193 -12.66 -4.41 10.19
C LEU A 193 -11.25 -4.89 9.86
N ASP A 194 -11.08 -6.18 9.62
CA ASP A 194 -9.81 -6.73 9.17
C ASP A 194 -9.74 -6.72 7.64
N LEU A 195 -8.93 -5.82 7.08
CA LEU A 195 -8.61 -5.81 5.66
C LEU A 195 -7.44 -6.76 5.40
N ASN A 196 -7.73 -7.88 4.73
CA ASN A 196 -6.75 -8.91 4.38
C ASN A 196 -6.25 -8.71 2.94
N ILE A 197 -5.08 -8.08 2.80
CA ILE A 197 -4.43 -7.88 1.51
C ILE A 197 -3.48 -9.06 1.27
N ARG A 198 -3.81 -9.92 0.30
CA ARG A 198 -2.98 -11.07 -0.11
C ARG A 198 -1.95 -10.67 -1.15
N ASP A 199 -0.88 -11.45 -1.22
CA ASP A 199 0.27 -11.22 -2.12
C ASP A 199 0.72 -9.75 -2.08
N ALA A 200 0.74 -9.21 -0.86
CA ALA A 200 0.90 -7.80 -0.63
C ALA A 200 2.34 -7.37 -0.91
N GLN A 201 2.46 -6.33 -1.72
CA GLN A 201 3.71 -5.66 -2.03
C GLN A 201 3.70 -4.26 -1.43
N VAL A 202 4.83 -3.88 -0.82
CA VAL A 202 5.06 -2.53 -0.29
C VAL A 202 6.35 -2.00 -0.88
N ARG A 203 6.26 -0.84 -1.55
CA ARG A 203 7.43 -0.14 -2.10
C ARG A 203 7.43 1.31 -1.73
N ALA A 204 8.56 1.85 -1.27
CA ALA A 204 8.70 3.27 -0.96
C ALA A 204 10.15 3.73 -1.10
N ASN A 205 10.34 4.99 -1.51
CA ASN A 205 11.66 5.60 -1.42
C ASN A 205 11.99 5.84 0.04
N ILE A 206 13.13 5.34 0.50
CA ILE A 206 13.53 5.38 1.90
C ILE A 206 14.74 6.29 2.09
N THR A 207 14.64 7.15 3.11
CA THR A 207 15.73 8.02 3.57
C THR A 207 15.81 7.93 5.09
N PRO A 208 16.86 8.47 5.74
CA PRO A 208 16.93 8.48 7.20
C PRO A 208 15.73 9.16 7.88
N THR A 209 15.02 10.06 7.19
CA THR A 209 13.99 10.92 7.79
C THR A 209 12.59 10.76 7.18
N ALA A 210 12.43 10.02 6.09
CA ALA A 210 11.14 9.90 5.40
C ALA A 210 11.00 8.63 4.56
N LEU A 211 9.74 8.23 4.37
CA LEU A 211 9.27 7.36 3.30
C LEU A 211 8.51 8.23 2.30
N ALA A 212 8.88 8.20 1.03
CA ALA A 212 8.27 9.01 -0.01
C ALA A 212 7.87 8.15 -1.22
N ASN A 213 6.87 8.59 -1.98
CA ASN A 213 6.38 7.88 -3.17
C ASN A 213 6.08 6.40 -2.86
N GLY A 214 5.46 6.16 -1.71
CA GLY A 214 5.11 4.84 -1.22
C GLY A 214 3.87 4.29 -1.92
N ALA A 215 3.84 2.98 -2.14
CA ALA A 215 2.68 2.24 -2.61
C ALA A 215 2.54 0.94 -1.80
N ILE A 216 1.31 0.60 -1.45
CA ILE A 216 0.89 -0.71 -0.93
C ILE A 216 -0.12 -1.26 -1.91
N GLY A 217 -0.03 -2.55 -2.22
CA GLY A 217 -1.00 -3.18 -3.10
C GLY A 217 -0.94 -4.70 -3.03
N GLY A 218 -1.96 -5.34 -3.57
CA GLY A 218 -2.18 -6.79 -3.49
C GLY A 218 -3.63 -7.10 -3.84
N SER A 219 -4.12 -8.26 -3.44
CA SER A 219 -5.49 -8.70 -3.72
C SER A 219 -6.35 -8.81 -2.46
N VAL A 220 -7.64 -8.48 -2.57
CA VAL A 220 -8.63 -8.65 -1.50
C VAL A 220 -9.80 -9.47 -2.04
N ARG A 221 -10.29 -10.45 -1.27
CA ARG A 221 -11.40 -11.29 -1.73
C ARG A 221 -12.70 -10.50 -1.72
N VAL A 222 -13.49 -10.66 -2.78
CA VAL A 222 -14.81 -10.03 -2.92
C VAL A 222 -15.72 -10.42 -1.74
N GLU A 223 -15.70 -11.68 -1.34
CA GLU A 223 -16.51 -12.20 -0.24
C GLU A 223 -16.14 -11.56 1.10
N GLU A 224 -14.86 -11.35 1.38
CA GLU A 224 -14.42 -10.75 2.63
C GLU A 224 -14.89 -9.31 2.77
N VAL A 225 -14.85 -8.54 1.68
CA VAL A 225 -15.35 -7.15 1.68
C VAL A 225 -16.88 -7.13 1.83
N ALA A 226 -17.59 -8.09 1.24
CA ALA A 226 -19.04 -8.19 1.40
C ALA A 226 -19.46 -8.62 2.82
N GLU A 227 -18.74 -9.58 3.42
CA GLU A 227 -18.95 -10.00 4.81
C GLU A 227 -18.73 -8.82 5.76
N ALA A 228 -17.63 -8.09 5.57
CA ALA A 228 -17.36 -6.85 6.29
C ALA A 228 -18.49 -5.82 6.17
N ALA A 229 -19.01 -5.61 4.97
CA ALA A 229 -20.12 -4.67 4.76
C ALA A 229 -21.41 -5.10 5.48
N GLU A 230 -21.70 -6.41 5.50
CA GLU A 230 -22.85 -6.98 6.22
C GLU A 230 -22.72 -6.81 7.74
N GLU A 231 -21.51 -6.93 8.29
CA GLU A 231 -21.25 -6.67 9.71
C GLU A 231 -21.44 -5.20 10.09
N ILE A 232 -21.04 -4.27 9.21
CA ILE A 232 -21.27 -2.84 9.40
C ILE A 232 -22.76 -2.50 9.35
N MET A 233 -23.47 -3.05 8.36
CA MET A 233 -24.91 -2.84 8.21
C MET A 233 -25.58 -4.04 7.54
N ALA A 234 -26.46 -4.68 8.30
CA ALA A 234 -27.23 -5.82 7.82
C ALA A 234 -28.02 -5.48 6.54
N GLY A 235 -27.88 -6.33 5.52
CA GLY A 235 -28.47 -6.19 4.20
C GLY A 235 -27.58 -5.52 3.15
N LEU A 236 -26.38 -5.04 3.50
CA LEU A 236 -25.44 -4.48 2.52
C LEU A 236 -24.62 -5.53 1.78
N GLY A 237 -24.36 -6.69 2.37
CA GLY A 237 -23.43 -7.68 1.81
C GLY A 237 -23.79 -8.10 0.39
N GLY A 238 -25.08 -8.38 0.12
CA GLY A 238 -25.54 -8.73 -1.22
C GLY A 238 -25.36 -7.62 -2.26
N THR A 239 -25.57 -6.35 -1.87
CA THR A 239 -25.35 -5.20 -2.76
C THR A 239 -23.86 -5.01 -3.06
N VAL A 240 -23.02 -5.21 -2.05
CA VAL A 240 -21.57 -5.13 -2.18
C VAL A 240 -21.04 -6.27 -3.06
N LEU A 241 -21.52 -7.51 -2.90
CA LEU A 241 -21.18 -8.63 -3.79
C LEU A 241 -21.52 -8.31 -5.25
N ASP A 242 -22.72 -7.79 -5.51
CA ASP A 242 -23.15 -7.46 -6.88
C ASP A 242 -22.26 -6.38 -7.51
N ILE A 243 -21.85 -5.37 -6.73
CA ILE A 243 -20.96 -4.31 -7.21
C ILE A 243 -19.54 -4.85 -7.42
N LEU A 244 -18.98 -5.50 -6.41
CA LEU A 244 -17.60 -5.98 -6.43
C LEU A 244 -17.39 -7.10 -7.43
N GLY A 245 -18.35 -8.00 -7.63
CA GLY A 245 -18.25 -9.05 -8.64
C GLY A 245 -18.17 -8.51 -10.08
N ASN A 246 -18.60 -7.26 -10.32
CA ASN A 246 -18.45 -6.60 -11.62
C ASN A 246 -17.13 -5.81 -11.76
N ILE A 247 -16.44 -5.54 -10.65
CA ILE A 247 -15.22 -4.72 -10.60
C ILE A 247 -13.98 -5.59 -10.33
N ALA A 248 -14.17 -6.76 -9.73
CA ALA A 248 -13.14 -7.75 -9.50
C ALA A 248 -12.44 -8.12 -10.80
N ASP A 249 -11.12 -8.13 -10.73
CA ASP A 249 -10.20 -8.20 -11.85
C ASP A 249 -9.12 -9.27 -11.65
N LEU A 250 -9.04 -9.89 -10.47
CA LEU A 250 -8.08 -10.93 -10.15
C LEU A 250 -8.75 -12.27 -9.82
N GLU A 251 -8.01 -13.35 -10.06
CA GLU A 251 -8.39 -14.73 -9.73
C GLU A 251 -9.73 -15.14 -10.38
N PRO A 252 -9.76 -15.45 -11.69
CA PRO A 252 -10.96 -15.95 -12.35
C PRO A 252 -11.51 -17.21 -11.68
N THR A 253 -12.82 -17.27 -11.50
CA THR A 253 -13.48 -18.47 -10.96
C THR A 253 -13.27 -19.66 -11.90
N ALA A 254 -13.24 -20.87 -11.34
CA ALA A 254 -13.10 -22.08 -12.15
C ALA A 254 -14.35 -22.38 -13.02
N ASP A 255 -15.52 -21.94 -12.57
CA ASP A 255 -16.82 -22.20 -13.21
C ASP A 255 -17.16 -21.16 -14.29
N ASP A 256 -16.77 -19.90 -14.11
CA ASP A 256 -16.91 -18.82 -15.09
C ASP A 256 -15.64 -17.94 -15.13
N PRO A 257 -14.80 -18.06 -16.17
CA PRO A 257 -13.59 -17.26 -16.30
C PRO A 257 -13.87 -15.76 -16.53
N LEU A 258 -15.13 -15.37 -16.72
CA LEU A 258 -15.56 -13.96 -16.81
C LEU A 258 -15.89 -13.34 -15.45
N THR A 259 -15.85 -14.13 -14.38
CA THR A 259 -16.05 -13.67 -13.01
C THR A 259 -14.76 -13.86 -12.23
N CYS A 260 -14.35 -12.82 -11.52
CA CYS A 260 -13.15 -12.81 -10.69
C CYS A 260 -13.56 -12.80 -9.20
N GLU A 261 -12.80 -13.52 -8.37
CA GLU A 261 -13.09 -13.68 -6.92
C GLU A 261 -12.35 -12.64 -6.07
N SER A 262 -11.38 -11.94 -6.66
CA SER A 262 -10.54 -10.97 -5.96
C SER A 262 -10.45 -9.63 -6.70
N LEU A 263 -10.28 -8.58 -5.92
CA LEU A 263 -10.01 -7.22 -6.41
C LEU A 263 -8.55 -6.88 -6.18
N SER A 264 -7.90 -6.31 -7.19
CA SER A 264 -6.62 -5.63 -7.02
C SER A 264 -6.82 -4.31 -6.27
N VAL A 265 -5.94 -4.05 -5.30
CA VAL A 265 -5.90 -2.81 -4.54
C VAL A 265 -4.54 -2.16 -4.68
N GLY A 266 -4.53 -0.84 -4.90
CA GLY A 266 -3.33 -0.02 -4.91
C GLY A 266 -3.57 1.29 -4.16
N ILE A 267 -2.75 1.56 -3.16
CA ILE A 267 -2.87 2.72 -2.27
C ILE A 267 -1.53 3.44 -2.20
N LEU A 268 -1.56 4.78 -2.28
CA LEU A 268 -0.38 5.62 -2.10
C LEU A 268 -0.18 5.97 -0.64
N PHE A 269 1.09 6.07 -0.22
CA PHE A 269 1.42 6.61 1.09
C PHE A 269 2.72 7.42 1.09
N SER A 270 2.88 8.24 2.12
CA SER A 270 4.16 8.83 2.51
C SER A 270 4.24 8.86 4.02
N GLY A 271 5.46 8.89 4.55
CA GLY A 271 5.70 8.85 5.99
C GLY A 271 6.88 9.71 6.41
N VAL A 272 6.84 10.12 7.66
CA VAL A 272 7.88 10.93 8.31
C VAL A 272 8.53 10.14 9.44
N GLU A 273 9.77 10.48 9.77
CA GLU A 273 10.47 9.88 10.90
C GLU A 273 9.64 9.95 12.19
N ALA A 274 9.62 8.85 12.93
CA ALA A 274 9.00 8.73 14.22
C ALA A 274 9.76 7.75 15.11
N THR A 275 9.36 7.64 16.37
CA THR A 275 9.82 6.61 17.31
C THR A 275 8.63 5.78 17.78
N VAL A 276 8.79 4.45 17.79
CA VAL A 276 7.82 3.53 18.42
C VAL A 276 8.20 3.37 19.90
N SER A 277 7.30 3.68 20.82
CA SER A 277 7.40 3.28 22.23
C SER A 277 6.67 1.96 22.46
N GLY A 278 7.27 1.08 23.27
CA GLY A 278 6.68 -0.20 23.66
C GLY A 278 7.03 -1.40 22.78
N SER A 279 7.96 -1.24 21.82
CA SER A 279 8.54 -2.32 21.01
C SER A 279 9.62 -3.11 21.74
#